data_AF-A0A6J3CD49-F1
#
_entry.id   AF-A0A6J3CD49-F1
#
_cell.length_a   1.000
_cell.length_b   1.000
_cell.length_c   1.000
_cell.angle_alpha   90.00
_cell.angle_beta   90.00
_cell.angle_gamma   90.00
#
_symmetry.space_group_name_H-M   'P 1'
#
loop_
_entity.id
_entity.type
_entity.pdbx_description
1 polymer ?
#
loop_
_entity_poly.entity_id
_entity_poly.type
_entity_poly.pdbx_seq_one_letter_code
_entity_poly.pdbx_strand_id
1 'polypeptide(L)'
;MKGVDSSPADPEGMTNKPIITCAGDWNLFCTLEAPLVAAIPQDSCEWRRSYGRPPKSVYLEASFLKFNKDKVQSELNLLKRPIFHIYWTDCVDVEYYKTTLREDIELWLKQLEKTGITDWMIVLVETYDIRKTNKLLPRTTVLDRIKGDFAVKQTEDRFLSVINPIKSEARSAESWRALVAKVRHFILVAYNKALIKFEEYMREQREKRNDPEWDFCKYFILQEQLAFVLEMLGLYEEALVQYDELDALFSQFVLNSNVTESPKWLDTFKQPVTAWQAVKLTALVPQHLRDLIIKKKASLLDFRSYLFQRQSAMLLLMFKPVEIASRCITVVHNTLMELSLLGVSAVEGAAACWALLACAETLRAVDRLAATNNALDMCTPVQAPLLHNAKDKSQNLQVVSPDGTTVSFMWELLKDPLVKAEPLKATFTVEYRPLDTDEPYRTFSCPFDIQDYMTLFVIRTKVEPSKGSDFCRASQVCCLHLSVQRVNETEYTSLMYEVLADQTMWAVLGRTAGVITMESSSGSPADVCLDVMPLAAGYLPLPTVRLSKYIAANTKDPKKDISAHPRLEPFSPGQVYHAGKAKQVHVLPPAPKEHIDPSL
;
A
#
# COMPACT_ATOMS: atom_id res chain seq x y z
N MET A 1 20.98 2.10 31.26
CA MET A 1 20.47 0.73 31.01
C MET A 1 18.95 0.82 30.83
N LYS A 2 18.48 0.48 29.62
CA LYS A 2 17.12 0.10 29.20
C LYS A 2 15.92 0.92 29.72
N GLY A 3 15.42 1.83 28.88
CA GLY A 3 13.98 2.05 28.65
C GLY A 3 13.78 1.86 27.14
N VAL A 4 13.25 0.72 26.70
CA VAL A 4 11.83 0.56 26.31
C VAL A 4 11.36 1.67 25.37
N ASP A 5 11.98 1.71 24.18
CA ASP A 5 11.36 2.22 22.97
C ASP A 5 10.28 1.22 22.55
N SER A 6 9.05 1.50 22.94
CA SER A 6 7.86 0.90 22.34
C SER A 6 6.91 2.04 21.95
N SER A 7 7.31 2.78 20.92
CA SER A 7 6.37 3.60 20.15
C SER A 7 5.65 2.68 19.17
N PRO A 8 4.31 2.74 19.04
CA PRO A 8 3.60 1.98 18.02
C PRO A 8 3.96 2.55 16.64
N ALA A 9 4.59 1.72 15.82
CA ALA A 9 4.79 1.80 14.37
C ALA A 9 4.68 3.21 13.73
N ASP A 10 5.83 3.80 13.38
CA ASP A 10 5.90 4.91 12.42
C ASP A 10 5.17 4.53 11.11
N PRO A 11 4.18 5.31 10.65
CA PRO A 11 3.62 5.15 9.32
C PRO A 11 4.55 5.90 8.36
N GLU A 12 5.65 5.26 7.92
CA GLU A 12 6.53 5.86 6.91
C GLU A 12 5.88 5.81 5.51
N GLY A 13 4.86 6.65 5.32
CA GLY A 13 4.40 7.17 4.03
C GLY A 13 5.16 8.45 3.65
N MET A 14 4.70 9.17 2.61
CA MET A 14 5.35 10.42 2.19
C MET A 14 5.63 11.39 3.35
N THR A 15 6.82 12.00 3.36
CA THR A 15 7.27 12.99 4.34
C THR A 15 6.82 14.43 4.05
N ASN A 16 6.01 14.65 3.00
CA ASN A 16 5.62 16.01 2.61
C ASN A 16 4.54 16.51 3.57
N LYS A 17 4.76 17.70 4.15
CA LYS A 17 3.82 18.36 5.07
C LYS A 17 3.46 19.73 4.52
N PRO A 18 2.26 20.26 4.84
CA PRO A 18 1.91 21.64 4.56
C PRO A 18 2.98 22.60 5.10
N ILE A 19 3.53 23.44 4.22
CA ILE A 19 4.56 24.40 4.58
C ILE A 19 3.90 25.69 5.06
N ILE A 20 4.19 26.08 6.30
CA ILE A 20 3.73 27.30 6.93
C ILE A 20 4.94 28.20 7.16
N THR A 21 4.83 29.49 6.83
CA THR A 21 5.91 30.44 7.16
C THR A 21 5.57 31.29 8.37
N CYS A 22 6.58 31.60 9.17
CA CYS A 22 6.44 32.40 10.38
C CYS A 22 7.23 33.71 10.26
N ALA A 23 6.54 34.83 10.45
CA ALA A 23 7.09 36.18 10.50
C ALA A 23 6.94 36.78 11.92
N GLY A 24 7.52 37.95 12.15
CA GLY A 24 7.54 38.60 13.47
C GLY A 24 8.62 38.01 14.38
N ASP A 25 8.26 37.73 15.63
CA ASP A 25 9.18 37.17 16.61
C ASP A 25 9.43 35.67 16.38
N TRP A 26 10.55 35.37 15.72
CA TRP A 26 10.99 34.01 15.43
C TRP A 26 11.39 33.23 16.68
N ASN A 27 12.01 33.89 17.67
CA ASN A 27 12.46 33.21 18.88
C ASN A 27 11.27 32.77 19.73
N LEU A 28 10.26 33.63 19.83
CA LEU A 28 8.97 33.30 20.44
C LEU A 28 8.36 32.07 19.76
N PHE A 29 8.24 32.07 18.43
CA PHE A 29 7.68 30.95 17.69
C PHE A 29 8.43 29.64 17.94
N CYS A 30 9.78 29.64 17.95
CA CYS A 30 10.56 28.43 18.21
C CYS A 30 10.24 27.78 19.56
N THR A 31 9.80 28.56 20.56
CA THR A 31 9.34 27.99 21.85
C THR A 31 8.00 27.25 21.74
N LEU A 32 7.18 27.60 20.74
CA LEU A 32 5.82 27.10 20.53
C LEU A 32 5.73 26.05 19.40
N GLU A 33 6.79 25.85 18.63
CA GLU A 33 6.81 24.96 17.46
C GLU A 33 6.52 23.51 17.85
N ALA A 34 7.27 22.94 18.80
CA ALA A 34 7.11 21.55 19.24
C ALA A 34 5.66 21.23 19.71
N PRO A 35 5.02 22.01 20.59
CA PRO A 35 3.64 21.72 20.99
C PRO A 35 2.64 21.95 19.84
N LEU A 36 2.91 22.83 18.86
CA LEU A 36 2.06 22.99 17.69
C LEU A 36 2.13 21.78 16.76
N VAL A 37 3.35 21.35 16.42
CA VAL A 37 3.59 20.17 15.57
C VAL A 37 2.97 18.92 16.19
N ALA A 38 3.03 18.79 17.52
CA ALA A 38 2.39 17.68 18.23
C ALA A 38 0.85 17.77 18.26
N ALA A 39 0.28 18.97 18.33
CA ALA A 39 -1.17 19.17 18.48
C ALA A 39 -1.95 19.17 17.15
N ILE A 40 -1.37 19.68 16.06
CA ILE A 40 -2.04 19.77 14.75
C ILE A 40 -2.59 18.41 14.26
N PRO A 41 -1.87 17.27 14.33
CA PRO A 41 -2.40 15.99 13.85
C PRO A 41 -3.39 15.28 14.79
N GLN A 42 -3.61 15.77 16.03
CA GLN A 42 -4.39 15.04 17.04
C GLN A 42 -5.88 14.90 16.71
N ASP A 43 -6.48 15.92 16.09
CA ASP A 43 -7.90 15.89 15.72
C ASP A 43 -8.07 16.14 14.22
N SER A 44 -9.07 15.48 13.66
CA SER A 44 -9.50 15.73 12.29
C SER A 44 -10.16 17.09 12.13
N CYS A 45 -10.05 17.68 10.94
CA CYS A 45 -10.74 18.91 10.56
C CYS A 45 -11.65 18.67 9.35
N GLU A 46 -12.82 19.30 9.32
CA GLU A 46 -13.73 19.24 8.18
C GLU A 46 -13.20 20.10 7.04
N TRP A 47 -12.80 19.45 5.94
CA TRP A 47 -12.47 20.13 4.70
C TRP A 47 -13.72 20.35 3.86
N ARG A 48 -14.14 21.62 3.79
CA ARG A 48 -15.21 22.06 2.88
C ARG A 48 -14.64 22.26 1.48
N ARG A 49 -15.15 21.46 0.55
CA ARG A 49 -14.63 21.37 -0.80
C ARG A 49 -15.44 22.24 -1.77
N SER A 50 -14.79 22.67 -2.84
CA SER A 50 -15.42 23.44 -3.90
C SER A 50 -16.45 22.65 -4.71
N TYR A 51 -17.28 23.37 -5.46
CA TYR A 51 -18.27 22.82 -6.41
C TYR A 51 -19.29 21.85 -5.78
N GLY A 52 -19.66 22.05 -4.51
CA GLY A 52 -20.69 21.25 -3.85
C GLY A 52 -20.29 19.81 -3.54
N ARG A 53 -18.99 19.47 -3.64
CA ARG A 53 -18.48 18.17 -3.18
C ARG A 53 -18.73 18.02 -1.67
N PRO A 54 -19.09 16.82 -1.20
CA PRO A 54 -19.34 16.59 0.22
C PRO A 54 -18.09 16.92 1.05
N PRO A 55 -18.26 17.48 2.25
CA PRO A 55 -17.15 17.73 3.14
C PRO A 55 -16.46 16.41 3.52
N LYS A 56 -15.14 16.46 3.72
CA LYS A 56 -14.36 15.30 4.19
C LYS A 56 -13.62 15.63 5.47
N SER A 57 -13.57 14.67 6.38
CA SER A 57 -12.72 14.77 7.56
C SER A 57 -11.28 14.44 7.17
N VAL A 58 -10.34 15.33 7.46
CA VAL A 58 -8.92 15.16 7.12
C VAL A 58 -8.04 15.37 8.34
N TYR A 59 -6.93 14.66 8.40
CA TYR A 59 -5.86 14.87 9.37
C TYR A 59 -4.75 15.68 8.70
N LEU A 60 -4.22 16.66 9.43
CA LEU A 60 -3.20 17.55 8.92
C LEU A 60 -1.92 17.37 9.71
N GLU A 61 -0.81 17.51 9.01
CA GLU A 61 0.47 17.83 9.62
C GLU A 61 0.88 19.25 9.21
N ALA A 62 2.00 19.73 9.73
CA ALA A 62 2.57 21.00 9.30
C ALA A 62 4.09 21.01 9.47
N SER A 63 4.76 21.73 8.58
CA SER A 63 6.17 22.10 8.70
C SER A 63 6.28 23.62 8.74
N PHE A 64 7.09 24.16 9.64
CA PHE A 64 7.23 25.60 9.80
C PHE A 64 8.60 26.08 9.30
N LEU A 65 8.62 27.22 8.61
CA LEU A 65 9.83 27.86 8.10
C LEU A 65 9.83 29.35 8.45
N LYS A 66 11.01 29.92 8.65
CA LYS A 66 11.12 31.39 8.81
C LYS A 66 10.70 32.07 7.50
N PHE A 67 9.82 33.07 7.61
CA PHE A 67 9.40 33.86 6.46
C PHE A 67 10.62 34.56 5.84
N ASN A 68 10.76 34.41 4.53
CA ASN A 68 11.84 35.02 3.76
C ASN A 68 11.24 35.69 2.52
N LYS A 69 11.33 37.02 2.47
CA LYS A 69 10.79 37.88 1.40
C LYS A 69 11.31 37.53 0.00
N ASP A 70 12.54 37.01 -0.11
CA ASP A 70 13.21 36.73 -1.38
C ASP A 70 12.90 35.32 -1.90
N LYS A 71 12.39 34.43 -1.04
CA LYS A 71 11.98 33.05 -1.38
C LYS A 71 10.47 32.91 -1.62
N VAL A 72 9.72 34.01 -1.58
CA VAL A 72 8.30 34.04 -1.97
C VAL A 72 8.21 34.12 -3.49
N GLN A 73 8.65 33.07 -4.20
CA GLN A 73 8.52 33.01 -5.65
C GLN A 73 7.62 31.88 -6.13
N SER A 74 6.91 32.25 -7.19
CA SER A 74 5.87 31.56 -7.93
C SER A 74 6.43 30.30 -8.60
N GLU A 75 5.92 29.15 -8.21
CA GLU A 75 5.77 28.01 -9.11
C GLU A 75 4.42 27.34 -8.80
N LEU A 76 3.77 26.77 -9.82
CA LEU A 76 2.57 25.92 -9.72
C LEU A 76 2.77 24.68 -8.84
N ASN A 77 3.93 24.52 -8.19
CA ASN A 77 4.27 23.39 -7.37
C ASN A 77 3.63 23.49 -5.97
N LEU A 78 2.54 22.77 -5.77
CA LEU A 78 1.77 22.76 -4.53
C LEU A 78 2.53 22.18 -3.32
N LEU A 79 3.62 21.43 -3.54
CA LEU A 79 4.35 20.73 -2.48
C LEU A 79 5.50 21.54 -1.89
N LYS A 80 6.15 22.39 -2.71
CA LYS A 80 7.30 23.20 -2.28
C LYS A 80 6.92 24.61 -1.86
N ARG A 81 5.69 25.02 -2.18
CA ARG A 81 5.18 26.36 -1.90
C ARG A 81 4.62 26.44 -0.47
N PRO A 82 5.00 27.46 0.32
CA PRO A 82 4.28 27.81 1.54
C PRO A 82 2.80 28.09 1.27
N ILE A 83 1.91 27.36 1.93
CA ILE A 83 0.46 27.47 1.73
C ILE A 83 -0.18 28.47 2.71
N PHE A 84 0.45 28.72 3.86
CA PHE A 84 -0.08 29.58 4.91
C PHE A 84 1.02 30.39 5.62
N HIS A 85 0.66 31.57 6.11
CA HIS A 85 1.61 32.55 6.66
C HIS A 85 1.13 33.06 8.03
N ILE A 86 1.97 32.99 9.05
CA ILE A 86 1.62 33.40 10.42
C ILE A 86 2.59 34.47 10.90
N TYR A 87 2.07 35.58 11.41
CA TYR A 87 2.87 36.58 12.12
C TYR A 87 2.75 36.35 13.63
N TRP A 88 3.88 36.23 14.32
CA TRP A 88 3.94 36.00 15.77
C TRP A 88 4.44 37.24 16.49
N THR A 89 3.77 37.59 17.59
CA THR A 89 4.19 38.66 18.49
C THR A 89 3.73 38.36 19.91
N ASP A 90 4.46 38.78 20.94
CA ASP A 90 4.06 38.76 22.35
C ASP A 90 3.86 40.18 22.92
N CYS A 91 3.68 41.17 22.03
CA CYS A 91 3.63 42.58 22.40
C CYS A 91 2.47 42.91 23.35
N VAL A 92 2.82 43.33 24.56
CA VAL A 92 1.87 43.81 25.58
C VAL A 92 1.86 45.33 25.74
N ASP A 93 2.84 46.03 25.16
CA ASP A 93 2.99 47.49 25.28
C ASP A 93 2.35 48.22 24.09
N VAL A 94 1.31 48.99 24.37
CA VAL A 94 0.56 49.77 23.38
C VAL A 94 1.43 50.86 22.74
N GLU A 95 2.43 51.40 23.44
CA GLU A 95 3.29 52.44 22.88
C GLU A 95 4.30 51.85 21.91
N TYR A 96 4.94 50.73 22.29
CA TYR A 96 5.77 49.95 21.37
C TYR A 96 5.01 49.48 20.13
N TYR A 97 3.73 49.12 20.30
CA TYR A 97 2.87 48.81 19.15
C TYR A 97 2.80 49.96 18.15
N LYS A 98 2.50 51.18 18.63
CA LYS A 98 2.33 52.35 17.75
C LYS A 98 3.62 52.75 17.06
N THR A 99 4.76 52.68 17.75
CA THR A 99 6.03 53.21 17.24
C THR A 99 6.81 52.22 16.38
N THR A 100 6.53 50.92 16.48
CA THR A 100 7.38 49.89 15.87
C THR A 100 6.56 48.74 15.28
N LEU A 101 5.84 47.98 16.11
CA LEU A 101 5.20 46.74 15.64
C LEU A 101 4.14 46.98 14.56
N ARG A 102 3.41 48.09 14.62
CA ARG A 102 2.42 48.47 13.60
C ARG A 102 3.07 48.58 12.22
N GLU A 103 4.21 49.25 12.12
CA GLU A 103 4.93 49.42 10.85
C GLU A 103 5.47 48.08 10.33
N ASP A 104 5.97 47.22 11.22
CA ASP A 104 6.46 45.89 10.86
C ASP A 104 5.35 44.97 10.30
N ILE A 105 4.17 44.97 10.94
CA ILE A 105 3.00 44.21 10.47
C ILE A 105 2.53 44.76 9.12
N GLU A 106 2.44 46.08 8.98
CA GLU A 106 2.02 46.72 7.73
C GLU A 106 2.97 46.40 6.58
N LEU A 107 4.29 46.42 6.82
CA LEU A 107 5.30 46.07 5.82
C LEU A 107 5.19 44.60 5.42
N TRP A 108 4.98 43.69 6.37
CA TRP A 108 4.76 42.28 6.08
C TRP A 108 3.50 42.02 5.26
N LEU A 109 2.36 42.64 5.63
CA LEU A 109 1.10 42.52 4.89
C LEU A 109 1.23 43.06 3.45
N LYS A 110 1.86 44.23 3.27
CA LYS A 110 2.15 44.79 1.93
C LYS A 110 3.02 43.85 1.09
N GLN A 111 3.99 43.17 1.71
CA GLN A 111 4.80 42.18 1.01
C GLN A 111 3.98 40.96 0.56
N LEU A 112 3.09 40.44 1.42
CA LEU A 112 2.19 39.34 1.05
C LEU A 112 1.26 39.73 -0.10
N GLU A 113 0.66 40.92 -0.02
CA GLU A 113 -0.23 41.47 -1.06
C GLU A 113 0.48 41.62 -2.40
N LYS A 114 1.70 42.17 -2.40
CA LYS A 114 2.54 42.28 -3.62
C LYS A 114 2.79 40.94 -4.29
N THR A 115 2.84 39.86 -3.52
CA THR A 115 3.02 38.48 -4.02
C THR A 115 1.70 37.73 -4.27
N GLY A 116 0.55 38.39 -4.11
CA GLY A 116 -0.78 37.80 -4.30
C GLY A 116 -1.18 36.77 -3.23
N ILE A 117 -0.59 36.85 -2.04
CA ILE A 117 -0.86 35.93 -0.93
C ILE A 117 -1.98 36.49 -0.07
N THR A 118 -3.07 35.74 0.05
CA THR A 118 -4.27 36.15 0.82
C THR A 118 -4.48 35.34 2.08
N ASP A 119 -3.67 34.31 2.31
CA ASP A 119 -3.90 33.28 3.32
C ASP A 119 -2.88 33.44 4.44
N TRP A 120 -3.27 34.21 5.44
CA TRP A 120 -2.42 34.60 6.56
C TRP A 120 -3.20 34.75 7.86
N MET A 121 -2.51 34.73 8.99
CA MET A 121 -3.05 35.12 10.30
C MET A 121 -2.00 35.84 11.16
N ILE A 122 -2.46 36.59 12.15
CA ILE A 122 -1.63 37.27 13.16
C ILE A 122 -1.98 36.69 14.53
N VAL A 123 -0.97 36.20 15.24
CA VAL A 123 -1.10 35.59 16.57
C VAL A 123 -0.37 36.45 17.60
N LEU A 124 -1.12 36.96 18.57
CA LEU A 124 -0.61 37.59 19.76
C LEU A 124 -0.49 36.57 20.89
N VAL A 125 0.71 36.35 21.40
CA VAL A 125 0.99 35.44 22.51
C VAL A 125 1.00 36.23 23.82
N GLU A 126 -0.01 36.00 24.66
CA GLU A 126 -0.12 36.67 25.95
C GLU A 126 0.67 35.94 27.03
N THR A 127 1.50 36.69 27.75
CA THR A 127 2.14 36.20 28.98
C THR A 127 1.28 36.59 30.18
N TYR A 128 0.57 35.62 30.74
CA TYR A 128 -0.29 35.86 31.91
C TYR A 128 0.57 36.06 33.17
N ASP A 129 0.50 37.25 33.79
CA ASP A 129 1.10 37.51 35.10
C ASP A 129 0.03 37.45 36.19
N ILE A 130 0.13 36.44 37.06
CA ILE A 130 -0.82 36.16 38.17
C ILE A 130 -0.92 37.35 39.14
N ARG A 131 0.09 38.25 39.16
CA ARG A 131 0.16 39.38 40.09
C ARG A 131 -0.66 40.60 39.70
N LYS A 132 -1.28 40.64 38.52
CA LYS A 132 -2.11 41.78 38.07
C LYS A 132 -3.60 41.44 38.16
N THR A 133 -4.12 41.29 39.37
CA THR A 133 -5.57 41.33 39.61
C THR A 133 -6.00 42.79 39.88
N ASN A 134 -7.17 43.15 39.35
CA ASN A 134 -7.89 44.42 39.53
C ASN A 134 -7.38 45.65 38.74
N LYS A 135 -7.91 45.83 37.53
CA LYS A 135 -8.16 47.17 36.98
C LYS A 135 -9.61 47.28 36.50
N LEU A 136 -10.34 48.23 37.08
CA LEU A 136 -11.77 48.51 36.90
C LEU A 136 -12.15 49.22 35.58
N LEU A 137 -11.24 49.37 34.62
CA LEU A 137 -11.51 50.04 33.34
C LEU A 137 -11.09 49.14 32.17
N PRO A 138 -11.93 48.96 31.13
CA PRO A 138 -11.55 48.27 29.92
C PRO A 138 -10.49 49.10 29.19
N ARG A 139 -9.22 48.73 29.33
CA ARG A 139 -8.12 49.29 28.55
C ARG A 139 -8.14 48.60 27.19
N THR A 140 -8.07 49.38 26.10
CA THR A 140 -7.87 48.83 24.75
C THR A 140 -6.61 47.99 24.75
N THR A 141 -6.74 46.70 24.44
CA THR A 141 -5.60 45.78 24.37
C THR A 141 -4.78 46.03 23.10
N VAL A 142 -3.55 45.50 23.04
CA VAL A 142 -2.76 45.53 21.80
C VAL A 142 -3.49 44.81 20.67
N LEU A 143 -4.18 43.69 20.96
CA LEU A 143 -5.01 42.99 19.96
C LEU A 143 -6.13 43.89 19.42
N ASP A 144 -6.82 44.65 20.27
CA ASP A 144 -7.88 45.57 19.83
C ASP A 144 -7.32 46.65 18.88
N ARG A 145 -6.09 47.10 19.12
CA ARG A 145 -5.39 48.05 18.26
C ARG A 145 -5.02 47.43 16.91
N ILE A 146 -4.43 46.22 16.92
CA ILE A 146 -4.12 45.47 15.71
C ILE A 146 -5.40 45.25 14.89
N LYS A 147 -6.48 44.81 15.52
CA LYS A 147 -7.78 44.63 14.84
C LYS A 147 -8.32 45.95 14.30
N GLY A 148 -8.26 47.02 15.08
CA GLY A 148 -8.72 48.34 14.64
C GLY A 148 -7.95 48.89 13.42
N ASP A 149 -6.66 48.56 13.31
CA ASP A 149 -5.81 49.03 12.22
C ASP A 149 -5.86 48.13 10.97
N PHE A 150 -6.01 46.81 11.14
CA PHE A 150 -5.84 45.84 10.04
C PHE A 150 -7.04 44.92 9.78
N ALA A 151 -7.98 44.77 10.70
CA ALA A 151 -9.12 43.89 10.50
C ALA A 151 -10.21 44.57 9.66
N VAL A 152 -10.77 43.81 8.72
CA VAL A 152 -12.01 44.13 8.04
C VAL A 152 -13.04 43.08 8.47
N LYS A 153 -14.35 43.36 8.37
CA LYS A 153 -15.42 42.42 8.81
C LYS A 153 -15.24 40.98 8.30
N GLN A 154 -14.60 40.78 7.15
CA GLN A 154 -14.38 39.47 6.53
C GLN A 154 -13.09 38.77 6.99
N THR A 155 -12.19 39.46 7.67
CA THR A 155 -10.86 38.98 8.09
C THR A 155 -10.63 39.06 9.60
N GLU A 156 -11.65 39.42 10.37
CA GLU A 156 -11.55 39.60 11.83
C GLU A 156 -11.05 38.33 12.54
N ASP A 157 -11.38 37.16 12.00
CA ASP A 157 -11.02 35.86 12.55
C ASP A 157 -9.56 35.44 12.29
N ARG A 158 -8.80 36.26 11.55
CA ARG A 158 -7.36 36.09 11.32
C ARG A 158 -6.49 36.65 12.43
N PHE A 159 -7.08 37.34 13.40
CA PHE A 159 -6.38 37.96 14.51
C PHE A 159 -6.73 37.20 15.79
N LEU A 160 -5.76 36.45 16.32
CA LEU A 160 -5.96 35.58 17.47
C LEU A 160 -5.06 35.99 18.64
N SER A 161 -5.60 35.95 19.85
CA SER A 161 -4.80 35.98 21.08
C SER A 161 -4.75 34.60 21.71
N VAL A 162 -3.56 34.21 22.17
CA VAL A 162 -3.27 32.87 22.71
C VAL A 162 -2.46 33.02 23.99
N ILE A 163 -2.90 32.38 25.07
CA ILE A 163 -2.14 32.38 26.32
C ILE A 163 -0.93 31.44 26.15
N ASN A 164 0.25 31.89 26.55
CA ASN A 164 1.48 31.11 26.40
C ASN A 164 1.38 29.75 27.15
N PRO A 165 1.39 28.61 26.44
CA PRO A 165 1.21 27.29 27.06
C PRO A 165 2.39 26.86 27.94
N ILE A 166 3.58 27.40 27.69
CA ILE A 166 4.79 27.10 28.46
C ILE A 166 4.69 27.71 29.87
N LYS A 167 3.93 28.81 30.02
CA LYS A 167 3.76 29.50 31.30
C LYS A 167 2.63 28.91 32.14
N SER A 168 1.56 28.40 31.51
CA SER A 168 0.45 27.76 32.22
C SER A 168 -0.43 26.92 31.30
N GLU A 169 -0.18 25.61 31.25
CA GLU A 169 -0.91 24.67 30.39
C GLU A 169 -2.43 24.64 30.66
N ALA A 170 -2.83 24.57 31.94
CA ALA A 170 -4.24 24.52 32.32
C ALA A 170 -5.05 25.75 31.87
N ARG A 171 -4.42 26.94 31.85
CA ARG A 171 -5.07 28.19 31.44
C ARG A 171 -5.01 28.42 29.94
N SER A 172 -3.94 27.96 29.29
CA SER A 172 -3.81 28.09 27.84
C SER A 172 -4.67 27.11 27.07
N ALA A 173 -5.09 25.99 27.68
CA ALA A 173 -5.74 24.87 27.01
C ALA A 173 -6.87 25.28 26.03
N GLU A 174 -7.76 26.18 26.43
CA GLU A 174 -8.86 26.65 25.56
C GLU A 174 -8.34 27.49 24.37
N SER A 175 -7.53 28.51 24.65
CA SER A 175 -6.96 29.38 23.62
C SER A 175 -6.02 28.63 22.66
N TRP A 176 -5.34 27.60 23.16
CA TRP A 176 -4.45 26.73 22.40
C TRP A 176 -5.24 25.83 21.46
N ARG A 177 -6.32 25.19 21.95
CA ARG A 177 -7.23 24.42 21.10
C ARG A 177 -7.85 25.29 20.02
N ALA A 178 -8.23 26.53 20.34
CA ALA A 178 -8.73 27.49 19.36
C ALA A 178 -7.69 27.87 18.30
N LEU A 179 -6.43 28.10 18.69
CA LEU A 179 -5.32 28.34 17.76
C LEU A 179 -5.14 27.16 16.81
N VAL A 180 -5.01 25.95 17.34
CA VAL A 180 -4.80 24.74 16.55
C VAL A 180 -5.96 24.52 15.57
N ALA A 181 -7.21 24.71 16.02
CA ALA A 181 -8.39 24.62 15.16
C ALA A 181 -8.37 25.67 14.03
N LYS A 182 -7.97 26.92 14.32
CA LYS A 182 -7.85 27.98 13.31
C LYS A 182 -6.71 27.72 12.32
N VAL A 183 -5.57 27.22 12.78
CA VAL A 183 -4.45 26.82 11.92
C VAL A 183 -4.90 25.72 10.96
N ARG A 184 -5.53 24.64 11.44
CA ARG A 184 -6.10 23.57 10.60
C ARG A 184 -7.08 24.14 9.57
N HIS A 185 -8.01 24.97 10.02
CA HIS A 185 -9.02 25.57 9.15
C HIS A 185 -8.40 26.42 8.02
N PHE A 186 -7.49 27.33 8.34
CA PHE A 186 -6.90 28.21 7.34
C PHE A 186 -5.96 27.49 6.37
N ILE A 187 -5.26 26.44 6.80
CA ILE A 187 -4.51 25.55 5.89
C ILE A 187 -5.45 24.97 4.83
N LEU A 188 -6.61 24.45 5.24
CA LEU A 188 -7.58 23.85 4.32
C LEU A 188 -8.24 24.86 3.39
N VAL A 189 -8.54 26.06 3.90
CA VAL A 189 -9.05 27.17 3.06
C VAL A 189 -8.02 27.55 2.00
N ALA A 190 -6.75 27.67 2.37
CA ALA A 190 -5.67 28.00 1.46
C ALA A 190 -5.45 26.90 0.39
N TYR A 191 -5.42 25.62 0.80
CA TYR A 191 -5.35 24.51 -0.13
C TYR A 191 -6.54 24.47 -1.06
N ASN A 192 -7.77 24.70 -0.58
CA ASN A 192 -8.95 24.69 -1.44
C ASN A 192 -8.82 25.72 -2.57
N LYS A 193 -8.38 26.95 -2.28
CA LYS A 193 -8.13 27.98 -3.30
C LYS A 193 -7.01 27.57 -4.27
N ALA A 194 -5.92 27.01 -3.76
CA ALA A 194 -4.78 26.60 -4.58
C ALA A 194 -5.13 25.43 -5.51
N LEU A 195 -5.88 24.45 -4.99
CA LEU A 195 -6.31 23.27 -5.72
C LEU A 195 -7.30 23.60 -6.84
N ILE A 196 -8.24 24.54 -6.64
CA ILE A 196 -9.14 24.98 -7.72
C ILE A 196 -8.33 25.45 -8.94
N LYS A 197 -7.40 26.39 -8.72
CA LYS A 197 -6.56 26.95 -9.80
C LYS A 197 -5.67 25.87 -10.43
N PHE A 198 -5.15 24.95 -9.62
CA PHE A 198 -4.29 23.87 -10.07
C PHE A 198 -5.05 22.84 -10.92
N GLU A 199 -6.25 22.42 -10.47
CA GLU A 199 -7.11 21.48 -11.20
C GLU A 199 -7.60 22.07 -12.52
N GLU A 200 -7.92 23.37 -12.57
CA GLU A 200 -8.24 24.09 -13.81
C GLU A 200 -7.06 24.05 -14.79
N TYR A 201 -5.86 24.43 -14.35
CA TYR A 201 -4.65 24.35 -15.17
C TYR A 201 -4.35 22.92 -15.66
N MET A 202 -4.49 21.92 -14.78
CA MET A 202 -4.31 20.51 -15.13
C MET A 202 -5.33 20.08 -16.21
N ARG A 203 -6.59 20.52 -16.11
CA ARG A 203 -7.62 20.24 -17.12
C ARG A 203 -7.26 20.83 -18.47
N GLU A 204 -6.80 22.08 -18.52
CA GLU A 204 -6.33 22.71 -19.75
C GLU A 204 -5.16 21.93 -20.38
N GLN A 205 -4.22 21.42 -19.56
CA GLN A 205 -3.13 20.58 -20.07
C GLN A 205 -3.63 19.23 -20.59
N ARG A 206 -4.68 18.64 -20.01
CA ARG A 206 -5.28 17.38 -20.48
C ARG A 206 -6.05 17.54 -21.79
N GLU A 207 -6.67 18.69 -22.02
CA GLU A 207 -7.35 19.01 -23.29
C GLU A 207 -6.36 19.09 -24.46
N LYS A 208 -5.14 19.57 -24.19
CA LYS A 208 -4.02 19.67 -25.13
C LYS A 208 -3.30 18.35 -25.41
N ARG A 209 -3.80 17.20 -24.93
CA ARG A 209 -3.12 15.90 -25.05
C ARG A 209 -2.87 15.41 -26.49
N ASN A 210 -3.58 15.98 -27.46
CA ASN A 210 -3.41 15.69 -28.89
C ASN A 210 -2.44 16.66 -29.57
N ASP A 211 -1.97 17.69 -28.87
CA ASP A 211 -1.03 18.67 -29.43
C ASP A 211 0.36 18.01 -29.61
N PRO A 212 1.07 18.27 -30.73
CA PRO A 212 2.38 17.66 -30.98
C PRO A 212 3.46 17.98 -29.93
N GLU A 213 3.35 19.14 -29.28
CA GLU A 213 4.29 19.61 -28.24
C GLU A 213 3.93 19.09 -26.83
N TRP A 214 2.79 18.40 -26.70
CA TRP A 214 2.35 17.82 -25.44
C TRP A 214 3.21 16.60 -25.09
N ASP A 215 3.47 16.42 -23.80
CA ASP A 215 4.33 15.37 -23.29
C ASP A 215 3.70 14.71 -22.08
N PHE A 216 3.50 13.40 -22.17
CA PHE A 216 2.88 12.62 -21.10
C PHE A 216 3.69 12.67 -19.80
N CYS A 217 5.02 12.61 -19.84
CA CYS A 217 5.83 12.63 -18.61
C CYS A 217 5.68 13.98 -17.87
N LYS A 218 5.62 15.10 -18.60
CA LYS A 218 5.33 16.41 -18.01
C LYS A 218 3.95 16.45 -17.36
N TYR A 219 2.93 15.96 -18.07
CA TYR A 219 1.56 15.90 -17.55
C TYR A 219 1.42 14.95 -16.36
N PHE A 220 2.10 13.80 -16.40
CA PHE A 220 2.18 12.83 -15.32
C PHE A 220 2.68 13.48 -14.03
N ILE A 221 3.81 14.19 -14.09
CA ILE A 221 4.37 14.90 -12.93
C ILE A 221 3.46 16.03 -12.44
N LEU A 222 2.67 16.64 -13.33
CA LEU A 222 1.65 17.61 -12.95
C LEU A 222 0.50 16.94 -12.18
N GLN A 223 -0.15 15.94 -12.73
CA GLN A 223 -1.28 15.26 -12.08
C GLN A 223 -0.85 14.49 -10.82
N GLU A 224 0.37 13.96 -10.78
CA GLU A 224 0.95 13.34 -9.59
C GLU A 224 1.07 14.33 -8.42
N GLN A 225 1.39 15.61 -8.67
CA GLN A 225 1.43 16.59 -7.58
C GLN A 225 0.07 16.74 -6.88
N LEU A 226 -1.03 16.60 -7.61
CA LEU A 226 -2.36 16.54 -7.00
C LEU A 226 -2.52 15.28 -6.14
N ALA A 227 -2.09 14.12 -6.64
CA ALA A 227 -2.10 12.87 -5.88
C ALA A 227 -1.31 12.99 -4.57
N PHE A 228 -0.15 13.65 -4.60
CA PHE A 228 0.67 13.90 -3.41
C PHE A 228 0.01 14.84 -2.40
N VAL A 229 -0.69 15.88 -2.83
CA VAL A 229 -1.46 16.73 -1.91
C VAL A 229 -2.62 15.95 -1.29
N LEU A 230 -3.32 15.13 -2.08
CA LEU A 230 -4.41 14.29 -1.57
C LEU A 230 -3.91 13.24 -0.57
N GLU A 231 -2.77 12.60 -0.85
CA GLU A 231 -2.09 11.68 0.08
C GLU A 231 -1.70 12.38 1.39
N MET A 232 -1.12 13.58 1.30
CA MET A 232 -0.77 14.40 2.47
C MET A 232 -1.99 14.77 3.33
N LEU A 233 -3.17 14.90 2.73
CA LEU A 233 -4.44 15.17 3.43
C LEU A 233 -5.13 13.87 3.91
N GLY A 234 -4.50 12.70 3.74
CA GLY A 234 -5.07 11.39 4.11
C GLY A 234 -6.19 10.91 3.17
N LEU A 235 -6.35 11.51 2.00
CA LEU A 235 -7.37 11.18 1.01
C LEU A 235 -6.86 10.13 0.01
N TYR A 236 -6.45 8.98 0.52
CA TYR A 236 -5.79 7.92 -0.26
C TYR A 236 -6.65 7.39 -1.42
N GLU A 237 -7.97 7.30 -1.26
CA GLU A 237 -8.88 6.90 -2.33
C GLU A 237 -8.85 7.87 -3.52
N GLU A 238 -8.84 9.18 -3.23
CA GLU A 238 -8.83 10.19 -4.29
C GLU A 238 -7.44 10.32 -4.93
N ALA A 239 -6.38 10.10 -4.14
CA ALA A 239 -5.02 9.99 -4.64
C ALA A 239 -4.84 8.78 -5.56
N LEU A 240 -5.42 7.62 -5.20
CA LEU A 240 -5.42 6.41 -6.02
C LEU A 240 -6.10 6.64 -7.37
N VAL A 241 -7.24 7.34 -7.39
CA VAL A 241 -7.93 7.72 -8.63
C VAL A 241 -7.02 8.52 -9.57
N GLN A 242 -6.16 9.40 -9.06
CA GLN A 242 -5.22 10.15 -9.91
C GLN A 242 -4.23 9.22 -10.63
N TYR A 243 -3.71 8.20 -9.93
CA TYR A 243 -2.81 7.23 -10.55
C TYR A 243 -3.55 6.29 -11.52
N ASP A 244 -4.80 5.91 -11.21
CA ASP A 244 -5.64 5.09 -12.09
C ASP A 244 -5.98 5.82 -13.40
N GLU A 245 -6.25 7.13 -13.33
CA GLU A 245 -6.46 7.96 -14.52
C GLU A 245 -5.18 8.07 -15.38
N LEU A 246 -4.02 8.23 -14.75
CA LEU A 246 -2.74 8.29 -15.44
C LEU A 246 -2.39 6.96 -16.12
N ASP A 247 -2.64 5.84 -15.44
CA ASP A 247 -2.48 4.49 -15.97
C ASP A 247 -3.39 4.25 -17.19
N ALA A 248 -4.68 4.56 -17.05
CA ALA A 248 -5.64 4.42 -18.16
C ALA A 248 -5.28 5.31 -19.36
N LEU A 249 -4.88 6.56 -19.11
CA LEU A 249 -4.47 7.50 -20.15
C LEU A 249 -3.22 7.00 -20.90
N PHE A 250 -2.21 6.53 -20.18
CA PHE A 250 -1.00 5.97 -20.78
C PHE A 250 -1.33 4.74 -21.65
N SER A 251 -2.07 3.78 -21.08
CA SER A 251 -2.47 2.55 -21.77
C SER A 251 -3.24 2.85 -23.06
N GLN A 252 -4.13 3.86 -23.04
CA GLN A 252 -4.85 4.32 -24.22
C GLN A 252 -3.90 4.82 -25.32
N PHE A 253 -2.86 5.59 -24.98
CA PHE A 253 -1.86 6.03 -25.96
C PHE A 253 -1.05 4.86 -26.55
N VAL A 254 -0.70 3.87 -25.73
CA VAL A 254 -0.02 2.66 -26.22
C VAL A 254 -0.90 1.90 -27.21
N LEU A 255 -2.18 1.66 -26.87
CA LEU A 255 -3.11 0.97 -27.75
C LEU A 255 -3.31 1.71 -29.09
N ASN A 256 -3.45 3.04 -29.05
CA ASN A 256 -3.63 3.86 -30.24
C ASN A 256 -2.38 3.92 -31.13
N SER A 257 -1.19 3.72 -30.57
CA SER A 257 0.07 3.76 -31.33
C SER A 257 0.18 2.67 -32.41
N ASN A 258 -0.64 1.62 -32.33
CA ASN A 258 -0.73 0.56 -33.35
C ASN A 258 -1.66 0.89 -34.52
N VAL A 259 -2.48 1.93 -34.40
CA VAL A 259 -3.50 2.31 -35.39
C VAL A 259 -3.20 3.66 -36.03
N THR A 260 -2.64 4.58 -35.24
CA THR A 260 -2.36 5.97 -35.64
C THR A 260 -0.90 6.33 -35.40
N GLU A 261 -0.43 7.42 -35.99
CA GLU A 261 0.92 7.94 -35.76
C GLU A 261 1.18 8.12 -34.25
N SER A 262 2.23 7.48 -33.75
CA SER A 262 2.55 7.49 -32.32
C SER A 262 3.12 8.84 -31.89
N PRO A 263 2.69 9.41 -30.75
CA PRO A 263 3.28 10.64 -30.23
C PRO A 263 4.78 10.50 -29.96
N LYS A 264 5.58 11.54 -30.27
CA LYS A 264 7.05 11.52 -30.10
C LYS A 264 7.49 11.22 -28.67
N TRP A 265 6.75 11.68 -27.67
CA TRP A 265 7.10 11.43 -26.26
C TRP A 265 7.08 9.92 -25.93
N LEU A 266 6.28 9.13 -26.65
CA LEU A 266 6.12 7.68 -26.44
C LEU A 266 7.39 6.91 -26.82
N ASP A 267 8.22 7.46 -27.71
CA ASP A 267 9.48 6.84 -28.13
C ASP A 267 10.46 6.61 -26.98
N THR A 268 10.34 7.41 -25.90
CA THR A 268 11.08 7.19 -24.64
C THR A 268 10.84 5.79 -24.09
N PHE A 269 9.60 5.29 -24.16
CA PHE A 269 9.21 3.99 -23.62
C PHE A 269 9.44 2.84 -24.60
N LYS A 270 9.81 3.13 -25.85
CA LYS A 270 10.23 2.14 -26.85
C LYS A 270 11.72 1.78 -26.75
N GLN A 271 12.46 2.44 -25.86
CA GLN A 271 13.90 2.19 -25.68
C GLN A 271 14.17 0.76 -25.17
N PRO A 272 15.31 0.16 -25.55
CA PRO A 272 15.62 -1.20 -25.14
C PRO A 272 15.69 -1.37 -23.62
N VAL A 273 15.01 -2.39 -23.11
CA VAL A 273 15.02 -2.75 -21.69
C VAL A 273 16.22 -3.65 -21.41
N THR A 274 17.26 -3.07 -20.81
CA THR A 274 18.50 -3.76 -20.42
C THR A 274 18.63 -3.97 -18.91
N ALA A 275 18.00 -3.10 -18.12
CA ALA A 275 17.88 -3.20 -16.67
C ALA A 275 16.61 -2.45 -16.22
N TRP A 276 16.10 -2.81 -15.05
CA TRP A 276 14.98 -2.13 -14.40
C TRP A 276 15.06 -2.33 -12.88
N GLN A 277 14.43 -1.45 -12.11
CA GLN A 277 14.32 -1.66 -10.66
C GLN A 277 13.21 -2.67 -10.33
N ALA A 278 13.52 -3.68 -9.50
CA ALA A 278 12.50 -4.61 -9.01
C ALA A 278 11.38 -3.87 -8.24
N VAL A 279 10.14 -4.30 -8.45
CA VAL A 279 8.97 -3.76 -7.73
C VAL A 279 9.16 -3.97 -6.23
N LYS A 280 9.00 -2.90 -5.44
CA LYS A 280 9.05 -2.93 -3.98
C LYS A 280 7.82 -2.23 -3.41
N LEU A 281 6.91 -2.97 -2.78
CA LEU A 281 5.66 -2.39 -2.29
C LEU A 281 5.86 -1.78 -0.90
N THR A 282 5.93 -0.46 -0.88
CA THR A 282 6.05 0.38 0.33
C THR A 282 5.19 1.63 0.19
N ALA A 283 4.90 2.32 1.29
CA ALA A 283 4.21 3.61 1.23
C ALA A 283 5.11 4.75 0.69
N LEU A 284 6.43 4.56 0.74
CA LEU A 284 7.41 5.54 0.27
C LEU A 284 7.37 5.73 -1.25
N VAL A 285 7.70 6.94 -1.69
CA VAL A 285 7.83 7.27 -3.11
C VAL A 285 9.18 6.75 -3.62
N PRO A 286 9.22 5.90 -4.66
CA PRO A 286 10.47 5.45 -5.25
C PRO A 286 11.11 6.59 -6.07
N GLN A 287 11.88 7.45 -5.37
CA GLN A 287 12.43 8.68 -5.94
C GLN A 287 13.34 8.43 -7.14
N HIS A 288 14.09 7.33 -7.16
CA HIS A 288 14.93 6.97 -8.30
C HIS A 288 14.12 6.78 -9.59
N LEU A 289 13.03 6.00 -9.53
CA LEU A 289 12.12 5.80 -10.66
C LEU A 289 11.42 7.11 -11.06
N ARG A 290 11.01 7.90 -10.07
CA ARG A 290 10.42 9.22 -10.32
C ARG A 290 11.38 10.15 -11.08
N ASP A 291 12.65 10.17 -10.68
CA ASP A 291 13.69 10.94 -11.35
C ASP A 291 13.92 10.48 -12.79
N LEU A 292 13.83 9.18 -13.06
CA LEU A 292 13.89 8.65 -14.44
C LEU A 292 12.71 9.16 -15.28
N ILE A 293 11.50 9.22 -14.72
CA ILE A 293 10.32 9.77 -15.41
C ILE A 293 10.50 11.26 -15.69
N ILE A 294 10.94 12.05 -14.71
CA ILE A 294 11.20 13.49 -14.85
C ILE A 294 12.26 13.76 -15.94
N LYS A 295 13.34 12.97 -15.92
CA LYS A 295 14.45 13.09 -16.89
C LYS A 295 14.11 12.45 -18.25
N LYS A 296 12.93 11.85 -18.40
CA LYS A 296 12.50 11.09 -19.59
C LYS A 296 13.51 10.02 -20.00
N LYS A 297 13.96 9.25 -19.01
CA LYS A 297 14.88 8.12 -19.15
C LYS A 297 14.31 6.81 -18.62
N ALA A 298 13.07 6.83 -18.13
CA ALA A 298 12.40 5.62 -17.65
C ALA A 298 12.09 4.70 -18.83
N SER A 299 12.46 3.43 -18.71
CA SER A 299 11.95 2.39 -19.60
C SER A 299 10.46 2.13 -19.34
N LEU A 300 9.79 1.38 -20.22
CA LEU A 300 8.40 0.97 -19.99
C LEU A 300 8.25 0.22 -18.66
N LEU A 301 9.20 -0.68 -18.33
CA LEU A 301 9.16 -1.43 -17.07
C LEU A 301 9.39 -0.53 -15.86
N ASP A 302 10.28 0.45 -15.92
CA ASP A 302 10.50 1.41 -14.82
C ASP A 302 9.23 2.22 -14.54
N PHE A 303 8.59 2.72 -15.59
CA PHE A 303 7.35 3.50 -15.49
C PHE A 303 6.20 2.66 -14.93
N ARG A 304 6.01 1.44 -15.45
CA ARG A 304 4.97 0.51 -14.97
C ARG A 304 5.21 0.10 -13.52
N SER A 305 6.47 -0.14 -13.15
CA SER A 305 6.86 -0.40 -11.76
C SER A 305 6.55 0.79 -10.86
N TYR A 306 6.80 2.01 -11.31
CA TYR A 306 6.53 3.22 -10.54
C TYR A 306 5.03 3.41 -10.28
N LEU A 307 4.21 3.36 -11.34
CA LEU A 307 2.75 3.50 -11.24
C LEU A 307 2.17 2.45 -10.30
N PHE A 308 2.54 1.19 -10.49
CA PHE A 308 2.04 0.09 -9.65
C PHE A 308 2.45 0.24 -8.19
N GLN A 309 3.68 0.67 -7.92
CA GLN A 309 4.14 0.96 -6.56
C GLN A 309 3.34 2.10 -5.92
N ARG A 310 3.01 3.16 -6.66
CA ARG A 310 2.19 4.28 -6.12
C ARG A 310 0.72 3.90 -5.90
N GLN A 311 0.11 3.16 -6.83
CA GLN A 311 -1.24 2.61 -6.62
C GLN A 311 -1.28 1.70 -5.38
N SER A 312 -0.29 0.81 -5.27
CA SER A 312 -0.16 -0.09 -4.12
C SER A 312 0.09 0.67 -2.83
N ALA A 313 0.90 1.74 -2.84
CA ALA A 313 1.13 2.58 -1.66
C ALA A 313 -0.20 3.13 -1.09
N MET A 314 -1.12 3.59 -1.94
CA MET A 314 -2.42 4.09 -1.47
C MET A 314 -3.26 2.97 -0.86
N LEU A 315 -3.26 1.80 -1.50
CA LEU A 315 -3.98 0.62 -1.01
C LEU A 315 -3.38 0.04 0.28
N LEU A 316 -2.06 0.15 0.46
CA LEU A 316 -1.36 -0.21 1.70
C LEU A 316 -1.84 0.68 2.85
N LEU A 317 -1.86 2.00 2.63
CA LEU A 317 -2.33 2.98 3.61
C LEU A 317 -3.82 2.82 3.95
N MET A 318 -4.60 2.22 3.05
CA MET A 318 -6.01 1.88 3.25
C MET A 318 -6.26 0.45 3.72
N PHE A 319 -5.20 -0.35 3.94
CA PHE A 319 -5.29 -1.77 4.32
C PHE A 319 -6.15 -2.63 3.38
N LYS A 320 -5.99 -2.48 2.06
CA LYS A 320 -6.71 -3.25 1.02
C LYS A 320 -5.82 -4.27 0.27
N PRO A 321 -5.32 -5.34 0.93
CA PRO A 321 -4.37 -6.29 0.33
C PRO A 321 -4.92 -7.07 -0.86
N VAL A 322 -6.22 -7.44 -0.82
CA VAL A 322 -6.88 -8.18 -1.90
C VAL A 322 -6.90 -7.37 -3.20
N GLU A 323 -7.12 -6.06 -3.10
CA GLU A 323 -7.14 -5.17 -4.26
C GLU A 323 -5.75 -5.00 -4.87
N ILE A 324 -4.69 -4.91 -4.04
CA ILE A 324 -3.29 -4.89 -4.52
C ILE A 324 -3.00 -6.15 -5.34
N ALA A 325 -3.38 -7.31 -4.81
CA ALA A 325 -3.13 -8.60 -5.45
C ALA A 325 -3.91 -8.77 -6.77
N SER A 326 -5.18 -8.35 -6.81
CA SER A 326 -5.97 -8.34 -8.04
C SER A 326 -5.36 -7.40 -9.09
N ARG A 327 -4.94 -6.19 -8.69
CA ARG A 327 -4.35 -5.19 -9.60
C ARG A 327 -2.99 -5.64 -10.13
N CYS A 328 -2.19 -6.35 -9.34
CA CYS A 328 -0.90 -6.92 -9.77
C CYS A 328 -1.05 -7.79 -11.02
N ILE A 329 -2.06 -8.67 -11.05
CA ILE A 329 -2.32 -9.57 -12.19
C ILE A 329 -2.62 -8.76 -13.45
N THR A 330 -3.49 -7.76 -13.34
CA THR A 330 -3.86 -6.87 -14.46
C THR A 330 -2.65 -6.06 -14.94
N VAL A 331 -1.88 -5.48 -14.03
CA VAL A 331 -0.67 -4.71 -14.36
C VAL A 331 0.36 -5.57 -15.06
N VAL A 332 0.58 -6.80 -14.59
CA VAL A 332 1.51 -7.75 -15.22
C VAL A 332 1.04 -8.06 -16.63
N HIS A 333 -0.22 -8.45 -16.80
CA HIS A 333 -0.77 -8.77 -18.12
C HIS A 333 -0.67 -7.59 -19.10
N ASN A 334 -1.13 -6.40 -18.69
CA ASN A 334 -1.12 -5.20 -19.53
C ASN A 334 0.31 -4.80 -19.91
N THR A 335 1.26 -4.82 -18.97
CA THR A 335 2.65 -4.43 -19.24
C THR A 335 3.32 -5.38 -20.24
N LEU A 336 3.08 -6.70 -20.14
CA LEU A 336 3.60 -7.67 -21.09
C LEU A 336 3.01 -7.46 -22.50
N MET A 337 1.71 -7.18 -22.58
CA MET A 337 1.05 -6.84 -23.83
C MET A 337 1.66 -5.57 -24.43
N GLU A 338 1.83 -4.52 -23.65
CA GLU A 338 2.36 -3.23 -24.11
C GLU A 338 3.81 -3.30 -24.57
N LEU A 339 4.65 -4.09 -23.90
CA LEU A 339 6.01 -4.40 -24.39
C LEU A 339 5.96 -4.96 -25.81
N SER A 340 5.03 -5.88 -26.08
CA SER A 340 4.83 -6.46 -27.40
C SER A 340 4.25 -5.46 -28.41
N LEU A 341 3.27 -4.66 -28.02
CA LEU A 341 2.63 -3.69 -28.90
C LEU A 341 3.61 -2.59 -29.34
N LEU A 342 4.43 -2.10 -28.42
CA LEU A 342 5.43 -1.07 -28.71
C LEU A 342 6.68 -1.61 -29.40
N GLY A 343 6.80 -2.93 -29.58
CA GLY A 343 7.97 -3.56 -30.18
C GLY A 343 9.25 -3.32 -29.37
N VAL A 344 9.14 -3.21 -28.05
CA VAL A 344 10.27 -2.88 -27.18
C VAL A 344 11.25 -4.04 -27.16
N SER A 345 12.49 -3.78 -27.57
CA SER A 345 13.57 -4.76 -27.44
C SER A 345 13.89 -4.95 -25.96
N ALA A 346 13.75 -6.16 -25.43
CA ALA A 346 14.11 -6.48 -24.05
C ALA A 346 15.11 -7.64 -24.06
N VAL A 347 16.04 -7.65 -23.11
CA VAL A 347 16.90 -8.82 -22.89
C VAL A 347 16.00 -10.05 -22.69
N GLU A 348 16.36 -11.17 -23.31
CA GLU A 348 15.57 -12.41 -23.25
C GLU A 348 15.20 -12.72 -21.80
N GLY A 349 13.91 -12.94 -21.50
CA GLY A 349 13.42 -13.23 -20.15
C GLY A 349 13.13 -12.00 -19.28
N ALA A 350 13.49 -10.77 -19.67
CA ALA A 350 13.40 -9.58 -18.81
C ALA A 350 11.96 -9.31 -18.36
N ALA A 351 11.03 -9.37 -19.32
CA ALA A 351 9.61 -9.22 -19.07
C ALA A 351 9.05 -10.28 -18.10
N ALA A 352 9.55 -11.51 -18.24
CA ALA A 352 9.16 -12.66 -17.45
C ALA A 352 9.69 -12.56 -16.00
N CYS A 353 10.96 -12.15 -15.86
CA CYS A 353 11.58 -11.84 -14.57
C CYS A 353 10.88 -10.68 -13.85
N TRP A 354 10.55 -9.59 -14.56
CA TRP A 354 9.79 -8.48 -13.99
C TRP A 354 8.42 -8.93 -13.48
N ALA A 355 7.67 -9.71 -14.26
CA ALA A 355 6.37 -10.25 -13.88
C ALA A 355 6.46 -11.13 -12.62
N LEU A 356 7.46 -12.01 -12.55
CA LEU A 356 7.74 -12.85 -11.39
C LEU A 356 8.05 -12.00 -10.15
N LEU A 357 8.94 -11.02 -10.26
CA LEU A 357 9.34 -10.15 -9.15
C LEU A 357 8.17 -9.31 -8.64
N ALA A 358 7.33 -8.78 -9.54
CA ALA A 358 6.13 -8.05 -9.18
C ALA A 358 5.14 -8.93 -8.40
N CYS A 359 4.82 -10.13 -8.92
CA CYS A 359 3.96 -11.09 -8.23
C CYS A 359 4.52 -11.52 -6.87
N ALA A 360 5.82 -11.82 -6.80
CA ALA A 360 6.49 -12.26 -5.58
C ALA A 360 6.51 -11.17 -4.50
N GLU A 361 6.78 -9.92 -4.87
CA GLU A 361 6.70 -8.81 -3.91
C GLU A 361 5.26 -8.55 -3.47
N THR A 362 4.29 -8.62 -4.38
CA THR A 362 2.87 -8.48 -4.00
C THR A 362 2.43 -9.54 -3.00
N LEU A 363 2.81 -10.80 -3.20
CA LEU A 363 2.58 -11.87 -2.23
C LEU A 363 3.17 -11.52 -0.86
N ARG A 364 4.45 -11.12 -0.82
CA ARG A 364 5.11 -10.73 0.45
C ARG A 364 4.41 -9.56 1.12
N ALA A 365 4.00 -8.54 0.37
CA ALA A 365 3.31 -7.37 0.92
C ALA A 365 1.95 -7.74 1.51
N VAL A 366 1.19 -8.59 0.81
CA VAL A 366 -0.09 -9.12 1.25
C VAL A 366 0.08 -9.95 2.54
N ASP A 367 1.08 -10.82 2.59
CA ASP A 367 1.37 -11.63 3.79
C ASP A 367 1.77 -10.74 4.98
N ARG A 368 2.58 -9.69 4.75
CA ARG A 368 2.95 -8.70 5.78
C ARG A 368 1.71 -8.01 6.37
N LEU A 369 0.75 -7.61 5.53
CA LEU A 369 -0.50 -6.96 5.96
C LEU A 369 -1.46 -7.94 6.65
N ALA A 370 -1.52 -9.18 6.16
CA ALA A 370 -2.36 -10.22 6.74
C ALA A 370 -1.89 -10.60 8.15
N ALA A 371 -0.58 -10.62 8.38
CA ALA A 371 0.03 -10.87 9.69
C ALA A 371 -0.25 -9.74 10.70
N THR A 372 -0.30 -8.48 10.27
CA THR A 372 -0.64 -7.35 11.15
C THR A 372 -2.14 -7.28 11.48
N ASN A 373 -3.02 -7.75 10.60
CA ASN A 373 -4.48 -7.65 10.76
C ASN A 373 -5.21 -8.96 11.10
N ASN A 374 -4.49 -10.06 11.42
CA ASN A 374 -5.09 -11.39 11.63
C ASN A 374 -6.03 -11.83 10.48
N ALA A 375 -5.72 -11.43 9.24
CA ALA A 375 -6.59 -11.57 8.06
C ALA A 375 -6.04 -12.55 7.02
N LEU A 376 -5.32 -13.58 7.47
CA LEU A 376 -4.64 -14.56 6.61
C LEU A 376 -5.61 -15.28 5.66
N ASP A 377 -6.82 -15.59 6.14
CA ASP A 377 -7.84 -16.32 5.40
C ASP A 377 -8.36 -15.55 4.15
N MET A 378 -8.36 -14.20 4.21
CA MET A 378 -8.81 -13.34 3.11
C MET A 378 -7.82 -13.22 1.94
N CYS A 379 -6.55 -13.59 2.16
CA CYS A 379 -5.47 -13.40 1.18
C CYS A 379 -5.17 -14.68 0.38
N THR A 380 -5.54 -15.85 0.92
CA THR A 380 -5.37 -17.18 0.31
C THR A 380 -5.87 -17.32 -1.14
N PRO A 381 -7.06 -16.77 -1.53
CA PRO A 381 -7.57 -16.89 -2.89
C PRO A 381 -6.72 -16.17 -3.94
N VAL A 382 -5.99 -15.12 -3.54
CA VAL A 382 -5.21 -14.29 -4.46
C VAL A 382 -3.75 -14.73 -4.58
N GLN A 383 -3.29 -15.58 -3.65
CA GLN A 383 -1.94 -16.13 -3.70
C GLN A 383 -1.75 -17.10 -4.88
N ALA A 384 -2.76 -17.92 -5.20
CA ALA A 384 -2.63 -18.95 -6.23
C ALA A 384 -2.47 -18.40 -7.66
N PRO A 385 -3.22 -17.39 -8.12
CA PRO A 385 -3.00 -16.77 -9.43
C PRO A 385 -1.63 -16.08 -9.56
N LEU A 386 -1.16 -15.42 -8.50
CA LEU A 386 0.16 -14.78 -8.47
C LEU A 386 1.29 -15.80 -8.54
N LEU A 387 1.17 -16.91 -7.78
CA LEU A 387 2.13 -18.03 -7.84
C LEU A 387 2.12 -18.74 -9.19
N HIS A 388 0.95 -18.87 -9.83
CA HIS A 388 0.85 -19.47 -11.17
C HIS A 388 1.55 -18.60 -12.23
N ASN A 389 1.29 -17.29 -12.23
CA ASN A 389 1.90 -16.34 -13.16
C ASN A 389 3.43 -16.24 -12.94
N ALA A 390 3.86 -16.24 -11.68
CA ALA A 390 5.27 -16.33 -11.29
C ALA A 390 5.96 -17.59 -11.85
N LYS A 391 5.31 -18.75 -11.73
CA LYS A 391 5.86 -20.04 -12.18
C LYS A 391 6.00 -20.12 -13.71
N ASP A 392 4.99 -19.65 -14.44
CA ASP A 392 4.93 -19.67 -15.92
C ASP A 392 6.03 -18.83 -16.60
N LYS A 393 6.60 -17.86 -15.87
CA LYS A 393 7.53 -16.86 -16.40
C LYS A 393 8.99 -17.07 -16.00
N SER A 394 9.30 -18.16 -15.30
CA SER A 394 10.61 -18.37 -14.67
C SER A 394 11.71 -19.00 -15.54
N GLN A 395 11.43 -19.28 -16.82
CA GLN A 395 12.27 -20.21 -17.58
C GLN A 395 13.63 -19.69 -18.07
N ASN A 396 14.01 -18.40 -17.99
CA ASN A 396 15.35 -17.91 -18.37
C ASN A 396 15.66 -16.54 -17.75
N LEU A 397 16.74 -16.36 -16.93
CA LEU A 397 17.62 -15.15 -16.86
C LEU A 397 18.60 -15.00 -15.66
N GLN A 398 19.72 -14.28 -15.89
CA GLN A 398 20.78 -13.92 -14.92
C GLN A 398 21.50 -12.56 -15.18
N VAL A 399 21.47 -11.57 -14.26
CA VAL A 399 22.46 -10.44 -14.05
C VAL A 399 22.41 -9.92 -12.59
N VAL A 400 23.54 -9.51 -11.95
CA VAL A 400 23.69 -9.09 -10.52
C VAL A 400 24.43 -7.73 -10.37
N SER A 401 24.06 -6.88 -9.38
CA SER A 401 24.66 -5.57 -9.00
C SER A 401 25.13 -5.52 -7.51
N PRO A 402 26.10 -4.66 -7.10
CA PRO A 402 26.78 -4.75 -5.79
C PRO A 402 26.10 -4.05 -4.59
N ASP A 403 24.88 -3.54 -4.74
CA ASP A 403 24.19 -2.68 -3.76
C ASP A 403 23.37 -3.42 -2.68
N GLY A 404 23.60 -4.72 -2.50
CA GLY A 404 22.80 -5.57 -1.61
C GLY A 404 21.54 -6.15 -2.29
N THR A 405 21.43 -6.02 -3.61
CA THR A 405 20.37 -6.65 -4.40
C THR A 405 20.45 -8.18 -4.32
N THR A 406 19.34 -8.82 -3.95
CA THR A 406 19.21 -10.28 -3.95
C THR A 406 18.83 -10.74 -5.35
N VAL A 407 19.67 -11.59 -5.95
CA VAL A 407 19.36 -12.26 -7.22
C VAL A 407 18.84 -13.66 -6.95
N SER A 408 17.70 -13.98 -7.55
CA SER A 408 17.05 -15.28 -7.42
C SER A 408 17.07 -15.99 -8.77
N PHE A 409 17.33 -17.29 -8.73
CA PHE A 409 17.33 -18.16 -9.89
C PHE A 409 16.28 -19.23 -9.70
N MET A 410 15.61 -19.61 -10.79
CA MET A 410 14.64 -20.70 -10.76
C MET A 410 15.07 -21.77 -11.75
N TRP A 411 14.95 -23.02 -11.33
CA TRP A 411 15.26 -24.18 -12.15
C TRP A 411 14.13 -25.18 -12.06
N GLU A 412 13.88 -25.86 -13.17
CA GLU A 412 13.03 -27.04 -13.21
C GLU A 412 13.92 -28.29 -13.19
N LEU A 413 13.69 -29.17 -12.21
CA LEU A 413 14.38 -30.46 -12.13
C LEU A 413 13.53 -31.51 -12.83
N LEU A 414 13.89 -31.85 -14.07
CA LEU A 414 13.28 -32.94 -14.83
C LEU A 414 13.91 -34.26 -14.40
N LYS A 415 13.11 -35.17 -13.84
CA LYS A 415 13.57 -36.49 -13.41
C LYS A 415 12.98 -37.59 -14.28
N ASP A 416 13.79 -38.58 -14.63
CA ASP A 416 13.34 -39.85 -15.21
C ASP A 416 12.41 -40.60 -14.23
N PRO A 417 11.16 -40.92 -14.63
CA PRO A 417 10.19 -41.66 -13.81
C PRO A 417 10.69 -43.03 -13.31
N LEU A 418 11.72 -43.61 -13.94
CA LEU A 418 12.24 -44.94 -13.64
C LEU A 418 13.34 -44.96 -12.55
N VAL A 419 13.81 -43.81 -12.09
CA VAL A 419 14.93 -43.70 -11.14
C VAL A 419 14.42 -43.41 -9.72
N LYS A 420 14.90 -44.12 -8.70
CA LYS A 420 14.54 -43.88 -7.28
C LYS A 420 14.98 -42.49 -6.82
N ALA A 421 14.24 -41.89 -5.88
CA ALA A 421 14.53 -40.56 -5.34
C ALA A 421 15.63 -40.64 -4.28
N GLU A 422 16.87 -40.55 -4.71
CA GLU A 422 18.00 -40.37 -3.81
C GLU A 422 18.27 -38.87 -3.58
N PRO A 423 18.86 -38.48 -2.43
CA PRO A 423 19.33 -37.12 -2.22
C PRO A 423 20.20 -36.65 -3.39
N LEU A 424 19.75 -35.60 -4.09
CA LEU A 424 20.50 -35.05 -5.21
C LEU A 424 21.57 -34.11 -4.65
N LYS A 425 22.82 -34.49 -4.82
CA LYS A 425 23.94 -33.58 -4.56
C LYS A 425 24.07 -32.64 -5.74
N ALA A 426 23.74 -31.38 -5.53
CA ALA A 426 23.85 -30.33 -6.53
C ALA A 426 24.96 -29.36 -6.14
N THR A 427 25.49 -28.65 -7.12
CA THR A 427 26.40 -27.54 -6.88
C THR A 427 25.94 -26.40 -7.75
N PHE A 428 25.51 -25.31 -7.11
CA PHE A 428 25.20 -24.08 -7.81
C PHE A 428 26.52 -23.39 -8.12
N THR A 429 26.78 -23.14 -9.40
CA THR A 429 27.93 -22.36 -9.86
C THR A 429 27.47 -21.17 -10.66
N VAL A 430 27.98 -19.98 -10.36
CA VAL A 430 27.76 -18.79 -11.18
C VAL A 430 29.08 -18.07 -11.41
N GLU A 431 29.33 -17.73 -12.67
CA GLU A 431 30.44 -16.87 -13.05
C GLU A 431 29.98 -15.41 -12.98
N TYR A 432 30.78 -14.58 -12.33
CA TYR A 432 30.48 -13.17 -12.16
C TYR A 432 31.73 -12.33 -12.40
N ARG A 433 31.55 -11.15 -12.99
CA ARG A 433 32.59 -10.13 -13.10
C ARG A 433 31.97 -8.76 -12.93
N PRO A 434 32.70 -7.77 -12.41
CA PRO A 434 32.23 -6.39 -12.41
C PRO A 434 32.07 -5.92 -13.87
N LEU A 435 30.89 -5.37 -14.21
CA LEU A 435 30.75 -4.51 -15.38
C LEU A 435 31.75 -3.36 -15.19
N ASP A 436 32.53 -3.03 -16.22
CA ASP A 436 33.57 -1.98 -16.22
C ASP A 436 34.96 -2.39 -15.69
N THR A 437 35.21 -3.69 -15.51
CA THR A 437 36.58 -4.19 -15.31
C THR A 437 36.94 -5.26 -16.34
N ASP A 438 38.20 -5.27 -16.76
CA ASP A 438 38.83 -6.35 -17.55
C ASP A 438 39.28 -7.52 -16.64
N GLU A 439 38.74 -7.60 -15.42
CA GLU A 439 39.02 -8.70 -14.52
C GLU A 439 38.44 -10.01 -15.08
N PRO A 440 39.15 -11.14 -14.88
CA PRO A 440 38.61 -12.44 -15.24
C PRO A 440 37.34 -12.74 -14.42
N TYR A 441 36.44 -13.52 -15.02
CA TYR A 441 35.27 -14.03 -14.32
C TYR A 441 35.70 -14.79 -13.06
N ARG A 442 35.03 -14.48 -11.95
CA ARG A 442 35.15 -15.20 -10.70
C ARG A 442 34.02 -16.22 -10.63
N THR A 443 34.28 -17.39 -10.07
CA THR A 443 33.25 -18.42 -9.89
C THR A 443 32.81 -18.44 -8.44
N PHE A 444 31.52 -18.21 -8.20
CA PHE A 444 30.88 -18.58 -6.95
C PHE A 444 30.38 -20.00 -7.06
N SER A 445 30.66 -20.83 -6.05
CA SER A 445 30.21 -22.21 -5.98
C SER A 445 29.61 -22.49 -4.60
N CYS A 446 28.40 -23.02 -4.59
CA CYS A 446 27.71 -23.43 -3.38
C CYS A 446 27.18 -24.86 -3.57
N PRO A 447 27.80 -25.88 -2.93
CA PRO A 447 27.25 -27.22 -2.92
C PRO A 447 26.02 -27.27 -2.00
N PHE A 448 24.98 -27.96 -2.43
CA PHE A 448 23.76 -28.16 -1.65
C PHE A 448 23.11 -29.49 -2.00
N ASP A 449 22.39 -30.06 -1.05
CA ASP A 449 21.69 -31.32 -1.22
C ASP A 449 20.19 -31.05 -1.35
N ILE A 450 19.58 -31.55 -2.43
CA ILE A 450 18.14 -31.54 -2.60
C ILE A 450 17.59 -32.89 -2.14
N GLN A 451 16.86 -32.86 -1.03
CA GLN A 451 16.19 -34.03 -0.47
C GLN A 451 14.69 -33.92 -0.71
N ASP A 452 13.99 -35.06 -0.69
CA ASP A 452 12.51 -35.09 -0.66
C ASP A 452 11.78 -34.35 -1.80
N TYR A 453 12.43 -34.14 -2.94
CA TYR A 453 11.93 -33.29 -4.03
C TYR A 453 10.85 -33.94 -4.90
N MET A 454 10.45 -35.18 -4.62
CA MET A 454 9.41 -35.87 -5.39
C MET A 454 8.05 -35.71 -4.73
N THR A 455 7.07 -35.28 -5.52
CA THR A 455 5.65 -35.39 -5.15
C THR A 455 5.31 -36.86 -4.92
N LEU A 456 4.94 -37.22 -3.69
CA LEU A 456 4.54 -38.59 -3.33
C LEU A 456 3.03 -38.78 -3.50
N PHE A 457 2.25 -37.76 -3.12
CA PHE A 457 0.79 -37.81 -3.12
C PHE A 457 0.17 -36.62 -3.85
N VAL A 458 -0.88 -36.89 -4.60
CA VAL A 458 -1.74 -35.89 -5.22
C VAL A 458 -3.10 -35.93 -4.55
N ILE A 459 -3.52 -34.77 -4.05
CA ILE A 459 -4.83 -34.58 -3.42
C ILE A 459 -5.76 -33.87 -4.41
N ARG A 460 -6.91 -34.48 -4.66
CA ARG A 460 -8.00 -33.89 -5.43
C ARG A 460 -9.21 -33.71 -4.51
N THR A 461 -9.74 -32.50 -4.49
CA THR A 461 -10.97 -32.17 -3.78
C THR A 461 -12.03 -31.71 -4.77
N LYS A 462 -13.28 -32.10 -4.51
CA LYS A 462 -14.47 -31.65 -5.24
C LYS A 462 -15.63 -31.56 -4.25
N VAL A 463 -16.44 -30.51 -4.35
CA VAL A 463 -17.71 -30.43 -3.62
C VAL A 463 -18.84 -30.70 -4.60
N GLU A 464 -19.72 -31.62 -4.24
CA GLU A 464 -20.92 -31.99 -4.99
C GLU A 464 -22.17 -31.73 -4.14
N PRO A 465 -23.30 -31.37 -4.76
CA PRO A 465 -24.56 -31.26 -4.04
C PRO A 465 -25.00 -32.61 -3.46
N SER A 466 -25.76 -32.58 -2.37
CA SER A 466 -26.36 -33.78 -1.79
C SER A 466 -27.29 -34.49 -2.79
N LYS A 467 -27.41 -35.82 -2.68
CA LYS A 467 -28.28 -36.65 -3.54
C LYS A 467 -29.69 -36.04 -3.64
N GLY A 468 -30.10 -35.66 -4.85
CA GLY A 468 -31.40 -35.04 -5.14
C GLY A 468 -31.39 -33.52 -5.36
N SER A 469 -30.22 -32.86 -5.26
CA SER A 469 -30.06 -31.46 -5.65
C SER A 469 -29.09 -31.34 -6.83
N ASP A 470 -29.42 -30.47 -7.79
CA ASP A 470 -28.56 -30.19 -8.96
C ASP A 470 -27.47 -29.14 -8.66
N PHE A 471 -27.61 -28.38 -7.57
CA PHE A 471 -26.74 -27.26 -7.24
C PHE A 471 -26.37 -27.20 -5.76
N CYS A 472 -25.17 -26.72 -5.44
CA CYS A 472 -24.78 -26.38 -4.08
C CYS A 472 -25.50 -25.09 -3.65
N ARG A 473 -26.10 -25.06 -2.46
CA ARG A 473 -26.78 -23.87 -1.91
C ARG A 473 -26.30 -23.56 -0.51
N ALA A 474 -26.27 -22.28 -0.17
CA ALA A 474 -25.95 -21.83 1.18
C ALA A 474 -26.93 -22.45 2.19
N SER A 475 -26.40 -22.87 3.34
CA SER A 475 -27.14 -23.58 4.41
C SER A 475 -27.70 -24.97 4.03
N GLN A 476 -27.25 -25.57 2.92
CA GLN A 476 -27.58 -26.96 2.57
C GLN A 476 -26.34 -27.86 2.62
N VAL A 477 -26.53 -29.10 3.07
CA VAL A 477 -25.44 -30.09 3.14
C VAL A 477 -24.99 -30.48 1.73
N CYS A 478 -23.69 -30.47 1.52
CA CYS A 478 -22.99 -30.88 0.31
C CYS A 478 -21.94 -31.95 0.67
N CYS A 479 -21.50 -32.72 -0.32
CA CYS A 479 -20.48 -33.76 -0.13
C CYS A 479 -19.12 -33.27 -0.65
N LEU A 480 -18.14 -33.14 0.23
CA LEU A 480 -16.73 -32.96 -0.11
C LEU A 480 -16.10 -34.32 -0.40
N HIS A 481 -15.83 -34.57 -1.67
CA HIS A 481 -15.05 -35.71 -2.15
C HIS A 481 -13.56 -35.37 -2.09
N LEU A 482 -12.83 -36.08 -1.24
CA LEU A 482 -11.38 -36.06 -1.12
C LEU A 482 -10.82 -37.34 -1.74
N SER A 483 -9.97 -37.20 -2.75
CA SER A 483 -9.27 -38.31 -3.38
C SER A 483 -7.76 -38.14 -3.20
N VAL A 484 -7.12 -39.10 -2.53
CA VAL A 484 -5.67 -39.13 -2.30
C VAL A 484 -5.05 -40.18 -3.19
N GLN A 485 -4.29 -39.76 -4.18
CA GLN A 485 -3.59 -40.66 -5.11
C GLN A 485 -2.09 -40.67 -4.81
N ARG A 486 -1.52 -41.85 -4.62
CA ARG A 486 -0.06 -42.00 -4.62
C ARG A 486 0.45 -41.98 -6.06
N VAL A 487 1.41 -41.10 -6.33
CA VAL A 487 2.00 -40.93 -7.68
C VAL A 487 3.45 -41.39 -7.77
N ASN A 488 4.14 -41.57 -6.64
CA ASN A 488 5.49 -42.13 -6.58
C ASN A 488 5.61 -43.13 -5.41
N GLU A 489 6.53 -44.09 -5.53
CA GLU A 489 6.79 -45.08 -4.49
C GLU A 489 7.23 -44.42 -3.18
N THR A 490 6.72 -44.93 -2.06
CA THR A 490 7.02 -44.43 -0.73
C THR A 490 6.71 -45.49 0.33
N GLU A 491 7.46 -45.47 1.42
CA GLU A 491 7.24 -46.30 2.61
C GLU A 491 6.02 -45.82 3.45
N TYR A 492 5.54 -44.61 3.20
CA TYR A 492 4.42 -44.03 3.94
C TYR A 492 3.08 -44.60 3.46
N THR A 493 2.56 -45.59 4.20
CA THR A 493 1.28 -46.25 3.90
C THR A 493 0.12 -45.73 4.75
N SER A 494 0.39 -45.19 5.94
CA SER A 494 -0.62 -44.60 6.83
C SER A 494 -0.55 -43.07 6.79
N LEU A 495 -1.65 -42.45 6.36
CA LEU A 495 -1.75 -41.02 6.11
C LEU A 495 -2.91 -40.44 6.93
N MET A 496 -2.71 -39.29 7.57
CA MET A 496 -3.77 -38.56 8.24
C MET A 496 -4.19 -37.39 7.35
N TYR A 497 -5.48 -37.33 6.98
CA TYR A 497 -6.05 -36.14 6.36
C TYR A 497 -6.74 -35.28 7.43
N GLU A 498 -6.74 -33.97 7.22
CA GLU A 498 -7.43 -33.00 8.06
C GLU A 498 -8.01 -31.88 7.19
N VAL A 499 -9.29 -31.62 7.35
CA VAL A 499 -10.00 -30.57 6.62
C VAL A 499 -9.91 -29.27 7.42
N LEU A 500 -9.20 -28.30 6.86
CA LEU A 500 -9.03 -26.94 7.35
C LEU A 500 -10.00 -26.04 6.56
N ALA A 501 -11.19 -25.85 7.13
CA ALA A 501 -12.25 -25.05 6.55
C ALA A 501 -12.29 -23.65 7.20
N ASP A 502 -12.43 -22.61 6.38
CA ASP A 502 -12.74 -21.26 6.85
C ASP A 502 -14.17 -21.25 7.41
N GLN A 503 -14.29 -20.98 8.71
CA GLN A 503 -15.55 -21.04 9.45
C GLN A 503 -16.54 -19.94 9.05
N THR A 504 -16.12 -18.95 8.26
CA THR A 504 -17.01 -17.95 7.66
C THR A 504 -17.65 -18.43 6.36
N MET A 505 -17.04 -19.41 5.69
CA MET A 505 -17.45 -19.91 4.37
C MET A 505 -18.03 -21.31 4.42
N TRP A 506 -17.52 -22.17 5.31
CA TRP A 506 -17.82 -23.60 5.36
C TRP A 506 -17.99 -24.08 6.79
N ALA A 507 -19.03 -24.86 7.03
CA ALA A 507 -19.15 -25.73 8.19
C ALA A 507 -18.85 -27.18 7.77
N VAL A 508 -17.89 -27.82 8.42
CA VAL A 508 -17.63 -29.27 8.24
C VAL A 508 -18.52 -30.03 9.22
N LEU A 509 -19.35 -30.92 8.70
CA LEU A 509 -20.31 -31.68 9.48
C LEU A 509 -19.73 -33.06 9.79
N GLY A 510 -19.59 -33.37 11.08
CA GLY A 510 -19.04 -34.66 11.53
C GLY A 510 -17.52 -34.64 11.69
N ARG A 511 -16.84 -35.64 11.10
CA ARG A 511 -15.39 -35.82 11.30
C ARG A 511 -14.60 -34.84 10.44
N THR A 512 -13.72 -34.05 11.05
CA THR A 512 -12.83 -33.11 10.36
C THR A 512 -11.50 -33.74 9.94
N ALA A 513 -11.19 -34.94 10.43
CA ALA A 513 -9.93 -35.61 10.15
C ALA A 513 -10.08 -37.14 10.22
N GLY A 514 -9.16 -37.86 9.60
CA GLY A 514 -9.17 -39.32 9.58
C GLY A 514 -7.91 -39.94 8.99
N VAL A 515 -7.72 -41.24 9.25
CA VAL A 515 -6.55 -42.00 8.78
C VAL A 515 -6.92 -42.82 7.54
N ILE A 516 -6.15 -42.64 6.48
CA ILE A 516 -6.18 -43.42 5.24
C ILE A 516 -5.00 -44.39 5.28
N THR A 517 -5.27 -45.68 5.07
CA THR A 517 -4.22 -46.68 4.87
C THR A 517 -4.21 -47.11 3.41
N MET A 518 -3.08 -46.93 2.74
CA MET A 518 -2.89 -47.31 1.34
C MET A 518 -1.93 -48.49 1.24
N GLU A 519 -2.23 -49.46 0.37
CA GLU A 519 -1.36 -50.61 0.15
C GLU A 519 -0.08 -50.21 -0.59
N SER A 520 1.05 -50.82 -0.24
CA SER A 520 2.37 -50.42 -0.73
C SER A 520 2.58 -50.56 -2.24
N SER A 521 1.70 -51.23 -2.98
CA SER A 521 1.84 -51.50 -4.42
C SER A 521 0.68 -51.03 -5.31
N SER A 522 -0.45 -50.56 -4.76
CA SER A 522 -1.59 -50.10 -5.58
C SER A 522 -1.51 -48.59 -5.87
N GLY A 523 -1.65 -48.21 -7.15
CA GLY A 523 -1.76 -46.80 -7.58
C GLY A 523 -3.19 -46.26 -7.47
N SER A 524 -4.12 -47.04 -6.91
CA SER A 524 -5.53 -46.67 -6.77
C SER A 524 -5.68 -45.51 -5.78
N PRO A 525 -6.50 -44.50 -6.10
CA PRO A 525 -6.78 -43.43 -5.16
C PRO A 525 -7.55 -43.96 -3.95
N ALA A 526 -7.29 -43.37 -2.78
CA ALA A 526 -8.12 -43.53 -1.61
C ALA A 526 -9.14 -42.38 -1.56
N ASP A 527 -10.42 -42.71 -1.62
CA ASP A 527 -11.50 -41.74 -1.63
C ASP A 527 -12.16 -41.64 -0.25
N VAL A 528 -12.41 -40.40 0.18
CA VAL A 528 -13.08 -40.05 1.43
C VAL A 528 -14.16 -39.03 1.13
N CYS A 529 -15.37 -39.27 1.61
CA CYS A 529 -16.49 -38.34 1.51
C CYS A 529 -16.75 -37.70 2.87
N LEU A 530 -16.87 -36.38 2.90
CA LEU A 530 -17.16 -35.61 4.10
C LEU A 530 -18.38 -34.72 3.86
N ASP A 531 -19.25 -34.59 4.85
CA ASP A 531 -20.37 -33.66 4.76
C ASP A 531 -19.88 -32.25 5.09
N VAL A 532 -20.17 -31.29 4.21
CA VAL A 532 -19.83 -29.88 4.38
C VAL A 532 -21.04 -29.01 4.03
N MET A 533 -21.18 -27.86 4.67
CA MET A 533 -22.26 -26.91 4.40
C MET A 533 -21.67 -25.53 4.11
N PRO A 534 -21.95 -24.93 2.95
CA PRO A 534 -21.51 -23.57 2.68
C PRO A 534 -22.37 -22.58 3.48
N LEU A 535 -21.73 -21.60 4.10
CA LEU A 535 -22.36 -20.60 4.95
C LEU A 535 -22.67 -19.29 4.21
N ALA A 536 -22.08 -19.10 3.02
CA ALA A 536 -22.28 -17.95 2.16
C ALA A 536 -22.63 -18.40 0.72
N ALA A 537 -23.25 -17.50 -0.04
CA ALA A 537 -23.50 -17.68 -1.48
C ALA A 537 -22.38 -17.01 -2.31
N GLY A 538 -22.19 -17.45 -3.55
CA GLY A 538 -21.15 -16.97 -4.46
C GLY A 538 -20.14 -18.07 -4.83
N TYR A 539 -18.97 -17.66 -5.31
CA TYR A 539 -17.89 -18.58 -5.66
C TYR A 539 -16.98 -18.79 -4.45
N LEU A 540 -17.18 -19.91 -3.75
CA LEU A 540 -16.41 -20.23 -2.54
C LEU A 540 -15.19 -21.08 -2.90
N PRO A 541 -13.99 -20.80 -2.34
CA PRO A 541 -12.86 -21.72 -2.42
C PRO A 541 -13.20 -23.04 -1.73
N LEU A 542 -12.70 -24.16 -2.25
CA LEU A 542 -12.91 -25.46 -1.61
C LEU A 542 -12.21 -25.52 -0.24
N PRO A 543 -12.76 -26.27 0.74
CA PRO A 543 -12.08 -26.51 2.02
C PRO A 543 -10.66 -27.07 1.80
N THR A 544 -9.69 -26.51 2.51
CA THR A 544 -8.30 -26.97 2.40
C THR A 544 -8.15 -28.31 3.10
N VAL A 545 -7.38 -29.23 2.53
CA VAL A 545 -7.08 -30.50 3.17
C VAL A 545 -5.59 -30.57 3.42
N ARG A 546 -5.18 -30.80 4.67
CA ARG A 546 -3.80 -31.08 5.07
C ARG A 546 -3.61 -32.60 5.13
N LEU A 547 -2.47 -33.08 4.62
CA LEU A 547 -2.08 -34.48 4.70
C LEU A 547 -0.79 -34.59 5.52
N SER A 548 -0.75 -35.55 6.44
CA SER A 548 0.41 -35.81 7.31
C SER A 548 0.71 -37.31 7.36
N LYS A 549 1.95 -37.66 7.66
CA LYS A 549 2.35 -39.05 7.95
C LYS A 549 1.76 -39.45 9.30
N TYR A 550 1.08 -40.59 9.34
CA TYR A 550 0.48 -41.10 10.58
C TYR A 550 1.34 -42.23 11.17
N ILE A 551 1.83 -42.02 12.40
CA ILE A 551 2.59 -43.02 13.15
C ILE A 551 1.70 -43.52 14.30
N ALA A 552 1.28 -44.78 14.21
CA ALA A 552 0.47 -45.42 15.24
C ALA A 552 1.26 -45.54 16.57
N ALA A 553 0.55 -45.45 17.69
CA ALA A 553 1.16 -45.66 19.01
C ALA A 553 1.70 -47.09 19.13
N ASN A 554 2.95 -47.23 19.59
CA ASN A 554 3.62 -48.52 19.69
C ASN A 554 3.01 -49.32 20.87
N THR A 555 2.26 -50.39 20.59
CA THR A 555 1.56 -51.19 21.63
C THR A 555 2.40 -52.34 22.20
N LYS A 556 3.67 -52.47 21.82
CA LYS A 556 4.48 -53.66 22.13
C LYS A 556 5.26 -53.65 23.46
N ASP A 557 5.29 -52.56 24.22
CA ASP A 557 5.86 -52.59 25.58
C ASP A 557 5.24 -51.54 26.53
N PRO A 558 4.31 -51.93 27.43
CA PRO A 558 3.54 -50.99 28.25
C PRO A 558 4.30 -50.41 29.45
N LYS A 559 5.63 -50.59 29.55
CA LYS A 559 6.40 -50.26 30.76
C LYS A 559 7.50 -49.19 30.60
N LYS A 560 7.68 -48.55 29.45
CA LYS A 560 8.79 -47.57 29.32
C LYS A 560 8.53 -46.22 28.65
N ASP A 561 7.44 -46.00 27.92
CA ASP A 561 7.27 -44.71 27.22
C ASP A 561 6.00 -43.97 27.62
N ILE A 562 6.19 -42.77 28.19
CA ILE A 562 5.13 -41.78 28.49
C ILE A 562 4.62 -41.11 27.20
N SER A 563 5.19 -41.43 26.02
CA SER A 563 4.76 -40.94 24.70
C SER A 563 3.86 -41.92 23.96
N ALA A 564 2.88 -42.52 24.63
CA ALA A 564 1.95 -43.51 24.08
C ALA A 564 0.85 -42.91 23.16
N HIS A 565 1.08 -41.72 22.59
CA HIS A 565 0.12 -41.04 21.71
C HIS A 565 0.56 -41.16 20.25
N PRO A 566 -0.39 -41.37 19.30
CA PRO A 566 -0.10 -41.35 17.87
C PRO A 566 0.60 -40.05 17.50
N ARG A 567 1.66 -40.15 16.69
CA ARG A 567 2.44 -38.98 16.25
C ARG A 567 2.14 -38.66 14.80
N LEU A 568 1.99 -37.37 14.51
CA LEU A 568 1.85 -36.85 13.16
C LEU A 568 3.15 -36.18 12.75
N GLU A 569 3.63 -36.50 11.54
CA GLU A 569 4.75 -35.79 10.94
C GLU A 569 4.30 -35.11 9.64
N PRO A 570 4.67 -33.84 9.41
CA PRO A 570 4.40 -33.18 8.15
C PRO A 570 5.21 -33.81 7.01
N PHE A 571 4.67 -33.72 5.80
CA PHE A 571 5.44 -33.96 4.59
C PHE A 571 6.37 -32.77 4.31
N SER A 572 7.52 -33.04 3.69
CA SER A 572 8.43 -32.01 3.21
C SER A 572 7.75 -31.19 2.10
N PRO A 573 8.09 -29.90 1.93
CA PRO A 573 7.53 -29.07 0.87
C PRO A 573 7.66 -29.74 -0.51
N GLY A 574 6.55 -29.83 -1.25
CA GLY A 574 6.51 -30.46 -2.58
C GLY A 574 6.13 -31.94 -2.60
N GLN A 575 6.22 -32.67 -1.48
CA GLN A 575 5.85 -34.10 -1.43
C GLN A 575 4.34 -34.35 -1.53
N VAL A 576 3.52 -33.32 -1.26
CA VAL A 576 2.05 -33.39 -1.40
C VAL A 576 1.59 -32.27 -2.34
N TYR A 577 0.98 -32.65 -3.45
CA TYR A 577 0.45 -31.72 -4.43
C TYR A 577 -1.08 -31.61 -4.34
N HIS A 578 -1.59 -30.40 -4.18
CA HIS A 578 -3.03 -30.14 -4.09
C HIS A 578 -3.58 -29.66 -5.44
N ALA A 579 -4.07 -30.60 -6.25
CA ALA A 579 -4.59 -30.30 -7.59
C ALA A 579 -5.88 -29.46 -7.57
N GLY A 580 -6.58 -29.39 -6.43
CA GLY A 580 -7.82 -28.62 -6.25
C GLY A 580 -7.66 -27.26 -5.55
N LYS A 581 -6.43 -26.86 -5.16
CA LYS A 581 -6.22 -25.70 -4.25
C LYS A 581 -6.72 -24.36 -4.79
N ALA A 582 -6.82 -24.21 -6.12
CA ALA A 582 -7.32 -23.01 -6.80
C ALA A 582 -8.77 -23.14 -7.30
N LYS A 583 -9.46 -24.26 -7.00
CA LYS A 583 -10.83 -24.46 -7.46
C LYS A 583 -11.81 -23.75 -6.54
N GLN A 584 -12.87 -23.21 -7.15
CA GLN A 584 -14.02 -22.68 -6.46
C GLN A 584 -15.26 -23.49 -6.83
N VAL A 585 -16.26 -23.48 -5.96
CA VAL A 585 -17.60 -24.02 -6.20
C VAL A 585 -18.60 -22.88 -6.16
N HIS A 586 -19.48 -22.85 -7.16
CA HIS A 586 -20.57 -21.88 -7.19
C HIS A 586 -21.69 -22.35 -6.25
N VAL A 587 -21.94 -21.55 -5.22
CA VAL A 587 -22.97 -21.78 -4.22
C VAL A 587 -24.09 -20.78 -4.45
N LEU A 588 -25.29 -21.27 -4.74
CA LEU A 588 -26.46 -20.44 -4.90
C LEU A 588 -26.97 -19.95 -3.53
N PRO A 589 -27.74 -18.84 -3.50
CA PRO A 589 -28.47 -18.44 -2.30
C PRO A 589 -29.34 -19.58 -1.72
N PRO A 590 -29.68 -19.49 -0.42
CA PRO A 590 -30.58 -20.44 0.22
C PRO A 590 -31.87 -20.59 -0.60
N ALA A 591 -32.42 -21.80 -0.65
CA ALA A 591 -33.71 -22.00 -1.32
C ALA A 591 -34.77 -21.09 -0.66
N PRO A 592 -35.63 -20.41 -1.45
CA PRO A 592 -36.75 -19.67 -0.89
C PRO A 592 -37.60 -20.64 -0.08
N LYS A 593 -37.95 -20.27 1.16
CA LYS A 593 -38.91 -21.05 1.94
C LYS A 593 -40.21 -21.08 1.14
N GLU A 594 -40.66 -22.28 0.76
CA GLU A 594 -42.02 -22.42 0.25
C GLU A 594 -42.96 -21.83 1.31
N HIS A 595 -43.76 -20.83 0.91
CA HIS A 595 -44.86 -20.36 1.72
C HIS A 595 -45.82 -21.54 1.88
N ILE A 596 -45.80 -22.16 3.06
CA ILE A 596 -46.89 -23.02 3.49
C ILE A 596 -48.11 -22.11 3.59
N ASP A 597 -49.02 -22.25 2.64
CA ASP A 597 -50.33 -21.60 2.65
C ASP A 597 -51.06 -22.05 3.92
N PRO A 598 -51.47 -21.14 4.83
CA PRO A 598 -52.14 -21.50 6.08
C PRO A 598 -53.62 -21.81 5.87
N SER A 599 -53.97 -22.52 4.79
CA SER A 599 -55.33 -23.00 4.55
C SER A 599 -55.30 -24.48 4.17
N LEU A 600 -55.27 -25.33 5.20
CA LEU A 600 -55.94 -26.63 5.27
C LEU A 600 -56.10 -27.05 6.73
#